data_AF-A0A3D2A2I0-F1
#
_entry.id   AF-A0A3D2A2I0-F1
#
_cell.length_a   1.000
_cell.length_b   1.000
_cell.length_c   1.000
_cell.angle_alpha   90.00
_cell.angle_beta   90.00
_cell.angle_gamma   90.00
#
_symmetry.space_group_name_H-M   'P 1'
#
loop_
_entity.id
_entity.type
_entity.pdbx_description
1 polymer ?
#
loop_
_entity_poly.entity_id
_entity_poly.type
_entity_poly.pdbx_seq_one_letter_code
_entity_poly.pdbx_strand_id
1 'polypeptide(L)'
;MKNMTKVMMGATFVVGALTAGCQTTATLPAPVSQPVTETALQAHNWQLVDAKRMNGERVTALFFDPAKPLTLSFMNDNGRNYVAFMNTCNNMSAGYSVVNGDVQIKNGISTMMACPEPQASFDTATMATVQGKYSLSKNAKKVPILTIKNDNQVAYFKAVSK
;
A
#
# COMPACT_ATOMS: atom_id res chain seq x y z
N MET A 1 -17.16 17.35 -48.51
CA MET A 1 -18.19 18.37 -48.81
C MET A 1 -19.51 17.66 -49.03
N LYS A 2 -20.57 18.21 -48.44
CA LYS A 2 -22.00 18.03 -48.76
C LYS A 2 -22.65 16.71 -48.32
N ASN A 3 -23.38 16.69 -47.20
CA ASN A 3 -24.73 17.26 -46.91
C ASN A 3 -25.77 16.14 -47.03
N MET A 4 -26.24 15.58 -45.91
CA MET A 4 -27.47 15.99 -45.20
C MET A 4 -28.76 15.79 -46.01
N THR A 5 -29.70 15.01 -45.46
CA THR A 5 -31.15 15.28 -45.30
C THR A 5 -31.91 13.94 -45.22
N LYS A 6 -32.97 13.66 -44.44
CA LYS A 6 -33.64 14.13 -43.20
C LYS A 6 -34.93 13.28 -43.11
N VAL A 7 -35.62 13.34 -41.96
CA VAL A 7 -37.07 13.00 -41.73
C VAL A 7 -37.33 11.55 -41.30
N MET A 8 -37.59 11.21 -40.02
CA MET A 8 -38.72 11.49 -39.09
C MET A 8 -39.80 10.40 -39.18
N MET A 9 -39.98 9.63 -38.10
CA MET A 9 -41.24 8.95 -37.80
C MET A 9 -41.35 8.80 -36.28
N GLY A 10 -42.33 9.50 -35.71
CA GLY A 10 -42.65 9.45 -34.29
C GLY A 10 -43.35 8.15 -33.95
N ALA A 11 -43.05 7.62 -32.77
CA ALA A 11 -43.85 6.61 -32.10
C ALA A 11 -43.89 6.98 -30.61
N THR A 12 -45.03 7.53 -30.21
CA THR A 12 -45.44 7.75 -28.84
C THR A 12 -45.62 6.39 -28.17
N PHE A 13 -44.87 6.08 -27.11
CA PHE A 13 -45.15 4.93 -26.26
C PHE A 13 -45.01 5.29 -24.77
N VAL A 14 -46.19 5.35 -24.16
CA VAL A 14 -46.59 5.00 -22.78
C VAL A 14 -45.56 5.21 -21.66
N VAL A 15 -45.88 6.17 -20.79
CA VAL A 15 -45.32 6.36 -19.46
C VAL A 15 -45.60 5.10 -18.61
N GLY A 16 -44.58 4.27 -18.42
CA GLY A 16 -44.55 3.24 -17.37
C GLY A 16 -44.07 3.86 -16.08
N ALA A 17 -44.95 3.99 -15.09
CA ALA A 17 -44.59 4.37 -13.73
C ALA A 17 -43.73 3.27 -13.09
N LEU A 18 -42.42 3.43 -13.15
CA LEU A 18 -41.49 2.62 -12.37
C LEU A 18 -41.39 3.25 -10.99
N THR A 19 -41.96 2.52 -10.01
CA THR A 19 -41.77 2.75 -8.59
C THR A 19 -40.29 3.00 -8.30
N ALA A 20 -39.98 4.15 -7.72
CA ALA A 20 -38.66 4.50 -7.23
C ALA A 20 -38.27 3.52 -6.09
N GLY A 21 -37.66 2.40 -6.47
CA GLY A 21 -36.87 1.62 -5.54
C GLY A 21 -35.61 2.43 -5.24
N CYS A 22 -35.52 3.01 -4.04
CA CYS A 22 -34.24 3.48 -3.50
C CYS A 22 -33.28 2.29 -3.50
N GLN A 23 -32.51 2.15 -4.56
CA GLN A 23 -31.34 1.30 -4.56
C GLN A 23 -30.33 2.01 -3.66
N THR A 24 -30.30 1.63 -2.39
CA THR A 24 -29.21 1.92 -1.48
C THR A 24 -28.00 1.17 -2.02
N THR A 25 -27.35 1.71 -3.04
CA THR A 25 -25.98 1.34 -3.35
C THR A 25 -25.22 1.61 -2.07
N ALA A 26 -24.79 0.55 -1.38
CA ALA A 26 -23.96 0.70 -0.20
C ALA A 26 -22.69 1.45 -0.62
N THR A 27 -22.68 2.76 -0.41
CA THR A 27 -21.49 3.59 -0.56
C THR A 27 -20.50 3.06 0.47
N LEU A 28 -19.64 2.14 0.02
CA LEU A 28 -18.50 1.69 0.82
C LEU A 28 -17.75 2.96 1.24
N PRO A 29 -17.62 3.23 2.55
CA PRO A 29 -16.94 4.42 3.01
C PRO A 29 -15.53 4.44 2.40
N ALA A 30 -15.23 5.52 1.69
CA ALA A 30 -13.92 5.71 1.08
C ALA A 30 -12.82 5.63 2.17
N PRO A 31 -11.62 5.13 1.83
CA PRO A 31 -10.51 5.10 2.77
C PRO A 31 -10.24 6.50 3.31
N VAL A 32 -10.28 6.65 4.64
CA VAL A 32 -9.99 7.94 5.28
C VAL A 32 -8.47 8.09 5.38
N SER A 33 -7.92 9.09 4.69
CA SER A 33 -6.50 9.44 4.77
C SER A 33 -6.13 9.89 6.18
N GLN A 34 -4.94 9.50 6.64
CA GLN A 34 -4.40 9.87 7.95
C GLN A 34 -3.02 10.50 7.79
N PRO A 35 -2.66 11.47 8.66
CA PRO A 35 -1.33 12.05 8.63
C PRO A 35 -0.28 11.00 8.96
N VAL A 36 0.80 11.00 8.19
CA VAL A 36 1.98 10.18 8.49
C VAL A 36 2.81 10.93 9.54
N THR A 37 2.92 10.34 10.72
CA THR A 37 3.73 10.87 11.84
C THR A 37 4.59 9.75 12.41
N GLU A 38 5.66 10.11 13.12
CA GLU A 38 6.52 9.13 13.79
C GLU A 38 5.72 8.29 14.79
N THR A 39 4.87 8.92 15.59
CA THR A 39 3.97 8.22 16.53
C THR A 39 3.03 7.25 15.83
N ALA A 40 2.44 7.64 14.70
CA ALA A 40 1.54 6.76 13.95
C ALA A 40 2.28 5.53 13.39
N LEU A 41 3.50 5.72 12.86
CA LEU A 41 4.35 4.64 12.36
C LEU A 41 4.81 3.71 13.48
N GLN A 42 5.17 4.27 14.64
CA GLN A 42 5.69 3.53 15.80
C GLN A 42 4.60 2.82 16.61
N ALA A 43 3.32 3.14 16.42
CA ALA A 43 2.20 2.55 17.16
C ALA A 43 1.96 1.07 16.83
N HIS A 44 2.43 0.59 15.68
CA HIS A 44 2.16 -0.75 15.17
C HIS A 44 3.39 -1.36 14.49
N ASN A 45 3.37 -2.67 14.33
CA ASN A 45 4.13 -3.34 13.28
C ASN A 45 3.30 -3.32 12.00
N TRP A 46 3.96 -3.20 10.85
CA TRP A 46 3.28 -3.09 9.55
C TRP A 46 3.57 -4.33 8.72
N GLN A 47 2.60 -5.25 8.65
CA GLN A 47 2.76 -6.52 7.95
C GLN A 47 2.26 -6.41 6.50
N LEU A 48 3.08 -6.82 5.54
CA LEU A 48 2.76 -6.79 4.13
C LEU A 48 1.53 -7.66 3.82
N VAL A 49 0.61 -7.11 3.02
CA VAL A 49 -0.60 -7.83 2.56
C VAL A 49 -0.69 -7.94 1.04
N ASP A 50 -0.25 -6.92 0.31
CA ASP A 50 -0.23 -6.93 -1.14
C ASP A 50 0.91 -6.04 -1.65
N ALA A 51 1.51 -6.42 -2.78
CA ALA A 51 2.49 -5.60 -3.47
C ALA A 51 2.42 -5.89 -4.96
N LYS A 52 2.21 -4.84 -5.76
CA LYS A 52 2.04 -4.93 -7.20
C LYS A 52 2.90 -3.90 -7.90
N ARG A 53 3.49 -4.32 -9.01
CA ARG A 53 4.10 -3.44 -9.99
C ARG A 53 3.04 -2.53 -10.60
N MET A 54 3.47 -1.42 -11.18
CA MET A 54 2.55 -0.47 -11.84
C MET A 54 1.80 -1.08 -13.03
N ASN A 55 2.32 -2.15 -13.64
CA ASN A 55 1.64 -2.95 -14.68
C ASN A 55 0.61 -3.95 -14.11
N GLY A 56 0.40 -4.00 -12.80
CA GLY A 56 -0.54 -4.89 -12.11
C GLY A 56 0.03 -6.24 -11.68
N GLU A 57 1.22 -6.62 -12.11
CA GLU A 57 1.86 -7.87 -11.71
C GLU A 57 2.22 -7.89 -10.22
N ARG A 58 2.07 -9.03 -9.56
CA ARG A 58 2.48 -9.19 -8.16
C ARG A 58 4.01 -9.15 -8.05
N VAL A 59 4.53 -8.49 -7.03
CA VAL A 59 5.95 -8.56 -6.66
C VAL A 59 6.22 -9.89 -5.95
N THR A 60 6.30 -10.98 -6.71
CA THR A 60 6.34 -12.37 -6.19
C THR A 60 7.47 -12.63 -5.19
N ALA A 61 8.62 -11.96 -5.35
CA ALA A 61 9.75 -12.06 -4.44
C ALA A 61 9.39 -11.74 -2.97
N LEU A 62 8.39 -10.88 -2.72
CA LEU A 62 7.92 -10.54 -1.37
C LEU A 62 6.98 -11.57 -0.73
N PHE A 63 6.62 -12.63 -1.46
CA PHE A 63 5.59 -13.59 -1.06
C PHE A 63 6.03 -15.05 -1.18
N PHE A 64 7.34 -15.32 -1.15
CA PHE A 64 7.85 -16.68 -1.25
C PHE A 64 7.51 -17.54 0.00
N ASP A 65 7.45 -16.91 1.18
CA ASP A 65 7.06 -17.55 2.44
C ASP A 65 5.85 -16.83 3.06
N PRO A 66 4.62 -17.38 2.89
CA PRO A 66 3.42 -16.76 3.45
C PRO A 66 3.35 -16.83 4.98
N ALA A 67 4.12 -17.70 5.63
CA ALA A 67 4.19 -17.77 7.09
C ALA A 67 5.08 -16.66 7.69
N LYS A 68 5.96 -16.07 6.88
CA LYS A 68 6.91 -15.02 7.29
C LYS A 68 6.83 -13.78 6.37
N PRO A 69 5.67 -13.09 6.32
CA PRO A 69 5.53 -11.90 5.48
C PRO A 69 6.45 -10.77 5.94
N LEU A 70 6.92 -9.94 5.00
CA LEU A 70 7.68 -8.73 5.31
C LEU A 70 6.92 -7.89 6.34
N THR A 71 7.58 -7.57 7.45
CA THR A 71 7.00 -6.72 8.51
C THR A 71 7.94 -5.58 8.82
N LEU A 72 7.43 -4.35 8.81
CA LEU A 72 8.19 -3.15 9.14
C LEU A 72 7.92 -2.77 10.60
N SER A 73 8.98 -2.62 11.39
CA SER A 73 8.88 -2.19 12.78
C SER A 73 9.60 -0.86 13.00
N PHE A 74 8.83 0.22 13.09
CA PHE A 74 9.37 1.57 13.34
C PHE A 74 9.56 1.77 14.84
N MET A 75 10.73 2.27 15.24
CA MET A 75 11.14 2.42 16.63
C MET A 75 11.92 3.72 16.84
N ASN A 76 11.91 4.19 18.08
CA ASN A 76 12.79 5.24 18.57
C ASN A 76 13.67 4.65 19.68
N ASP A 77 14.98 4.77 19.54
CA ASP A 77 15.95 4.45 20.59
C ASP A 77 16.75 5.71 20.91
N ASN A 78 16.52 6.28 22.09
CA ASN A 78 17.22 7.46 22.60
C ASN A 78 17.26 8.63 21.59
N GLY A 79 16.12 8.95 20.98
CA GLY A 79 15.99 10.03 19.99
C GLY A 79 16.42 9.66 18.57
N ARG A 80 16.87 8.42 18.34
CA ARG A 80 17.20 7.91 17.00
C ARG A 80 16.02 7.09 16.46
N ASN A 81 15.45 7.56 15.38
CA ASN A 81 14.38 6.88 14.65
C ASN A 81 14.98 5.87 13.66
N TYR A 82 14.57 4.61 13.78
CA TYR A 82 14.96 3.53 12.88
C TYR A 82 13.80 2.57 12.61
N VAL A 83 13.84 1.91 11.45
CA VAL A 83 12.91 0.86 11.05
C VAL A 83 13.68 -0.44 10.89
N ALA A 84 13.20 -1.50 11.53
CA ALA A 84 13.67 -2.86 11.30
C ALA A 84 12.81 -3.52 10.22
N PHE A 85 13.46 -4.22 9.29
CA PHE A 85 12.80 -5.03 8.28
C PHE A 85 12.82 -6.47 8.76
N MET A 86 11.68 -6.96 9.25
CA MET A 86 11.58 -8.28 9.85
C MET A 86 11.37 -9.36 8.78
N ASN A 87 11.70 -10.60 9.12
CA ASN A 87 11.58 -11.80 8.27
C ASN A 87 12.49 -11.81 7.04
N THR A 88 13.35 -10.81 6.89
CA THR A 88 14.43 -10.80 5.91
C THR A 88 15.50 -11.81 6.32
N CYS A 89 16.27 -12.31 5.35
CA CYS A 89 17.37 -13.21 5.67
C CYS A 89 18.47 -12.43 6.36
N ASN A 90 18.96 -11.34 5.75
CA ASN A 90 19.84 -10.42 6.45
C ASN A 90 19.10 -9.69 7.56
N ASN A 91 19.80 -9.38 8.65
CA ASN A 91 19.26 -8.44 9.63
C ASN A 91 19.39 -7.03 9.03
N MET A 92 18.27 -6.51 8.55
CA MET A 92 18.22 -5.24 7.83
C MET A 92 17.44 -4.19 8.61
N SER A 93 17.98 -2.99 8.64
CA SER A 93 17.33 -1.82 9.23
C SER A 93 17.71 -0.55 8.48
N ALA A 94 16.99 0.54 8.73
CA ALA A 94 17.37 1.85 8.22
C ALA A 94 17.01 2.93 9.22
N GLY A 95 17.79 4.00 9.27
CA GLY A 95 17.33 5.23 9.91
C GLY A 95 16.14 5.81 9.13
N TYR A 96 15.24 6.53 9.80
CA TYR A 96 14.20 7.27 9.11
C TYR A 96 13.92 8.64 9.75
N SER A 97 13.24 9.50 9.02
CA SER A 97 12.65 10.74 9.55
C SER A 97 11.34 11.04 8.84
N VAL A 98 10.42 11.69 9.52
CA VAL A 98 9.17 12.17 8.90
C VAL A 98 9.28 13.67 8.67
N VAL A 99 9.20 14.10 7.41
CA VAL A 99 9.30 15.50 7.01
C VAL A 99 8.09 15.84 6.15
N ASN A 100 7.30 16.84 6.57
CA ASN A 100 6.09 17.28 5.85
C ASN A 100 5.10 16.14 5.53
N GLY A 101 4.95 15.18 6.44
CA GLY A 101 4.03 14.04 6.26
C GLY A 101 4.52 12.97 5.30
N ASP A 102 5.81 12.96 4.95
CA ASP A 102 6.45 11.91 4.15
C ASP A 102 7.60 11.26 4.92
N VAL A 103 7.82 9.97 4.69
CA VAL A 103 8.91 9.21 5.34
C VAL A 103 10.13 9.23 4.44
N GLN A 104 11.25 9.68 5.00
CA GLN A 104 12.55 9.56 4.35
C GLN A 104 13.30 8.41 5.00
N ILE A 105 13.45 7.31 4.25
CA ILE A 105 14.37 6.23 4.61
C ILE A 105 15.80 6.70 4.34
N LYS A 106 16.64 6.62 5.37
CA LYS A 106 18.06 6.97 5.32
C LYS A 106 18.89 5.73 5.02
N ASN A 107 20.21 5.82 5.17
CA ASN A 107 21.16 4.73 4.95
C ASN A 107 20.66 3.42 5.58
N GLY A 108 20.38 2.44 4.73
CA GLY A 108 20.09 1.08 5.16
C GLY A 108 21.36 0.40 5.66
N ILE A 109 21.23 -0.35 6.74
CA ILE A 109 22.27 -1.21 7.30
C ILE A 109 21.77 -2.64 7.15
N SER A 110 22.63 -3.52 6.64
CA SER A 110 22.37 -4.93 6.46
C SER A 110 23.57 -5.73 6.95
N THR A 111 23.33 -6.90 7.52
CA THR A 111 24.35 -7.94 7.62
C THR A 111 24.79 -8.41 6.22
N MET A 112 25.89 -9.14 6.14
CA MET A 112 26.37 -9.79 4.91
C MET A 112 26.33 -11.31 5.07
N MET A 113 25.15 -11.86 5.38
CA MET A 113 24.96 -13.30 5.44
C MET A 113 24.85 -13.89 4.04
N ALA A 114 25.31 -15.13 3.87
CA ALA A 114 25.14 -15.87 2.62
C ALA A 114 23.69 -16.37 2.50
N CYS A 115 22.80 -15.48 2.06
CA CYS A 115 21.38 -15.78 1.87
C CYS A 115 21.16 -16.55 0.55
N PRO A 116 20.63 -17.78 0.58
CA PRO A 116 20.27 -18.51 -0.64
C PRO A 116 19.02 -17.90 -1.28
N GLU A 117 18.77 -18.20 -2.56
CA GLU A 117 17.46 -17.95 -3.16
C GLU A 117 16.39 -18.87 -2.55
N PRO A 118 15.14 -18.40 -2.36
CA PRO A 118 14.58 -17.09 -2.77
C PRO A 118 14.79 -15.94 -1.76
N GLN A 119 15.54 -16.16 -0.67
CA GLN A 119 15.65 -15.18 0.41
C GLN A 119 16.47 -13.95 0.02
N ALA A 120 17.51 -14.12 -0.80
CA ALA A 120 18.27 -12.99 -1.34
C ALA A 120 17.39 -12.07 -2.22
N SER A 121 16.51 -12.65 -3.05
CA SER A 121 15.51 -11.89 -3.80
C SER A 121 14.51 -11.16 -2.89
N PHE A 122 14.10 -11.77 -1.78
CA PHE A 122 13.21 -11.13 -0.80
C PHE A 122 13.87 -9.91 -0.12
N ASP A 123 15.13 -10.02 0.28
CA ASP A 123 15.89 -8.92 0.87
C ASP A 123 16.03 -7.75 -0.11
N THR A 124 16.36 -8.06 -1.37
CA THR A 124 16.46 -7.07 -2.45
C THR A 124 15.12 -6.38 -2.70
N ALA A 125 14.03 -7.15 -2.80
CA ALA A 125 12.70 -6.62 -3.01
C ALA A 125 12.22 -5.78 -1.81
N THR A 126 12.61 -6.13 -0.59
CA THR A 126 12.33 -5.35 0.62
C THR A 126 12.92 -3.95 0.51
N MET A 127 14.21 -3.85 0.17
CA MET A 127 14.87 -2.55 0.02
C MET A 127 14.28 -1.73 -1.14
N ALA A 128 13.93 -2.37 -2.26
CA ALA A 128 13.24 -1.68 -3.36
C ALA A 128 11.85 -1.17 -2.97
N THR A 129 11.15 -1.88 -2.07
CA THR A 129 9.79 -1.55 -1.65
C THR A 129 9.73 -0.36 -0.71
N VAL A 130 10.65 -0.30 0.26
CA VAL A 130 10.62 0.74 1.31
C VAL A 130 11.10 2.10 0.81
N GLN A 131 11.73 2.16 -0.36
CA GLN A 131 12.14 3.40 -1.00
C GLN A 131 10.99 3.99 -1.82
N GLY A 132 10.08 4.70 -1.15
CA GLY A 132 8.91 5.30 -1.79
C GLY A 132 8.20 6.34 -0.94
N LYS A 133 7.08 6.84 -1.44
CA LYS A 133 6.16 7.75 -0.74
C LYS A 133 5.25 6.97 0.18
N TYR A 134 5.13 7.45 1.41
CA TYR A 134 4.34 6.80 2.45
C TYR A 134 2.99 7.50 2.61
N SER A 135 1.94 6.71 2.82
CA SER A 135 0.62 7.24 3.17
C SER A 135 -0.08 6.29 4.14
N LEU A 136 -0.91 6.85 5.01
CA LEU A 136 -1.74 6.10 5.94
C LEU A 136 -3.21 6.27 5.60
N SER A 137 -3.95 5.17 5.70
CA SER A 137 -5.40 5.18 5.57
C SER A 137 -6.03 4.17 6.53
N LYS A 138 -7.35 4.18 6.65
CA LYS A 138 -8.11 3.10 7.29
C LYS A 138 -8.91 2.33 6.25
N ASN A 139 -8.87 1.01 6.32
CA ASN A 139 -9.77 0.18 5.51
C ASN A 139 -11.21 0.18 6.09
N ALA A 140 -12.13 -0.50 5.39
CA ALA A 140 -13.53 -0.60 5.81
C ALA A 140 -13.74 -1.20 7.22
N LYS A 141 -12.79 -2.00 7.71
CA LYS A 141 -12.79 -2.58 9.06
C LYS A 141 -12.10 -1.68 10.09
N LYS A 142 -11.81 -0.41 9.74
CA LYS A 142 -11.09 0.57 10.55
C LYS A 142 -9.67 0.17 10.92
N VAL A 143 -9.09 -0.82 10.24
CA VAL A 143 -7.69 -1.22 10.44
C VAL A 143 -6.79 -0.24 9.68
N PRO A 144 -5.77 0.36 10.33
CA PRO A 144 -4.79 1.19 9.65
C PRO A 144 -4.04 0.41 8.57
N ILE A 145 -3.92 1.01 7.39
CA ILE A 145 -3.15 0.52 6.25
C ILE A 145 -2.06 1.53 5.93
N LEU A 146 -0.82 1.08 6.01
CA LEU A 146 0.33 1.80 5.48
C LEU A 146 0.51 1.42 4.02
N THR A 147 0.59 2.43 3.16
CA THR A 147 0.86 2.25 1.73
C THR A 147 2.20 2.89 1.40
N ILE A 148 3.05 2.15 0.71
CA ILE A 148 4.31 2.65 0.17
C ILE A 148 4.24 2.56 -1.34
N LYS A 149 4.42 3.69 -2.03
CA LYS A 149 4.36 3.77 -3.49
C LYS A 149 5.62 4.41 -4.05
N ASN A 150 6.21 3.77 -5.06
CA ASN A 150 7.25 4.35 -5.90
C ASN A 150 6.88 4.19 -7.37
N ASP A 151 7.79 4.57 -8.26
CA ASP A 151 7.55 4.55 -9.72
C ASP A 151 7.36 3.14 -10.27
N ASN A 152 7.84 2.11 -9.55
CA ASN A 152 7.83 0.73 -10.02
C ASN A 152 6.67 -0.07 -9.42
N GLN A 153 6.26 0.24 -8.19
CA GLN A 153 5.31 -0.58 -7.43
C GLN A 153 4.55 0.19 -6.35
N VAL A 154 3.46 -0.42 -5.91
CA VAL A 154 2.71 -0.07 -4.70
C VAL A 154 2.63 -1.28 -3.77
N ALA A 155 2.91 -1.07 -2.49
CA ALA A 155 2.83 -2.06 -1.44
C ALA A 155 1.90 -1.59 -0.32
N TYR A 156 1.10 -2.52 0.20
CA TYR A 156 0.12 -2.30 1.25
C TYR A 156 0.49 -3.16 2.46
N PHE A 157 0.48 -2.53 3.63
CA PHE A 157 0.79 -3.15 4.91
C PHE A 157 -0.36 -2.91 5.87
N LYS A 158 -0.83 -3.96 6.54
CA LYS A 158 -1.81 -3.83 7.62
C LYS A 158 -1.09 -3.59 8.94
N ALA A 159 -1.67 -2.76 9.80
CA ALA A 159 -1.24 -2.68 11.18
C ALA A 159 -1.48 -4.02 11.90
N VAL A 160 -0.46 -4.48 12.62
CA VAL A 160 -0.52 -5.60 13.57
C VAL A 160 0.09 -5.15 14.89
N SER A 161 -0.27 -5.84 15.98
CA SER A 161 0.28 -5.57 17.31
C SER A 161 1.81 -5.64 17.30
N LYS A 162 2.43 -4.81 18.13
CA LYS A 162 3.87 -4.85 18.35
C LYS A 162 4.30 -6.07 19.16
#